data_AF-A0A069F0G9-F1
#
_entry.id   AF-A0A069F0G9-F1
#
_cell.length_a   1.000
_cell.length_b   1.000
_cell.length_c   1.000
_cell.angle_alpha   90.00
_cell.angle_beta   90.00
_cell.angle_gamma   90.00
#
_symmetry.space_group_name_H-M   'P 1'
#
loop_
_entity.id
_entity.type
_entity.pdbx_description
1 polymer ?
#
loop_
_entity_poly.entity_id
_entity_poly.type
_entity_poly.pdbx_seq_one_letter_code
_entity_poly.pdbx_strand_id
1 'polypeptide(L)'
;MRGSLWSKWELHIHTPGTKLNDQFLDSEGKSIKQSENQLIWKEYCEKLNESGISCFGITDYFSVENFLKLRINREEWGLNNEIVLFPNIELRVTGLISAKNKKSRTAMLIFI
;
A
#
# COMPACT_ATOMS: atom_id res chain seq x y z
N MET A 1 -10.03 26.27 21.45
CA MET A 1 -10.16 26.07 19.99
C MET A 1 -8.94 25.32 19.50
N ARG A 2 -9.12 24.26 18.69
CA ARG A 2 -8.01 23.57 18.02
C ARG A 2 -7.91 24.19 16.62
N GLY A 3 -6.80 24.86 16.32
CA GLY A 3 -6.58 25.47 15.00
C GLY A 3 -6.32 24.43 13.91
N SER A 4 -5.93 24.87 12.72
CA SER A 4 -5.54 23.97 11.62
C SER A 4 -4.40 23.05 12.04
N LEU A 5 -4.60 21.75 11.86
CA LEU A 5 -3.60 20.72 12.13
C LEU A 5 -2.87 20.37 10.84
N TRP A 6 -1.56 20.19 10.94
CA TRP A 6 -0.72 19.67 9.85
C TRP A 6 -0.47 18.18 10.08
N SER A 7 -0.60 17.39 9.01
CA SER A 7 -0.40 15.93 9.05
C SER A 7 0.46 15.49 7.87
N LYS A 8 1.30 14.47 8.08
CA LYS A 8 2.05 13.82 7.00
C LYS A 8 1.20 12.71 6.38
N TRP A 9 1.12 12.70 5.05
CA TRP A 9 0.34 11.74 4.26
C TRP A 9 1.28 11.04 3.28
N GLU A 10 1.09 9.74 3.08
CA GLU A 10 1.80 8.95 2.08
C GLU A 10 0.78 8.24 1.20
N LEU A 11 0.69 8.61 -0.07
CA LEU A 11 -0.41 8.17 -0.94
C LEU A 11 -0.02 7.04 -1.89
N HIS A 12 1.22 6.54 -1.80
CA HIS A 12 1.74 5.53 -2.70
C HIS A 12 2.56 4.47 -1.96
N ILE A 13 1.87 3.53 -1.32
CA ILE A 13 2.50 2.33 -0.75
C ILE A 13 1.89 1.05 -1.31
N HIS A 14 2.72 0.03 -1.46
CA HIS A 14 2.29 -1.34 -1.72
C HIS A 14 2.19 -2.12 -0.41
N THR A 15 1.45 -3.23 -0.44
CA THR A 15 1.27 -4.10 0.72
C THR A 15 1.89 -5.49 0.52
N PRO A 16 2.09 -6.27 1.60
CA PRO A 16 2.45 -7.68 1.48
C PRO A 16 1.46 -8.44 0.58
N GLY A 17 1.95 -9.18 -0.40
CA GLY A 17 1.10 -9.84 -1.39
C GLY A 17 0.70 -8.97 -2.58
N THR A 18 1.34 -7.82 -2.80
CA THR A 18 1.14 -7.02 -4.01
C THR A 18 1.51 -7.82 -5.27
N LYS A 19 0.81 -7.62 -6.40
CA LYS A 19 0.95 -8.53 -7.56
C LYS A 19 2.32 -8.47 -8.24
N LEU A 20 3.00 -7.33 -8.17
CA LEU A 20 4.31 -7.13 -8.79
C LEU A 20 5.30 -6.57 -7.77
N ASN A 21 6.56 -7.01 -7.86
CA ASN A 21 7.64 -6.58 -6.97
C ASN A 21 7.32 -6.72 -5.47
N ASP A 22 6.58 -7.78 -5.08
CA ASP A 22 6.42 -8.12 -3.68
C ASP A 22 7.74 -8.61 -3.09
N GLN A 23 8.30 -7.81 -2.18
CA GLN A 23 9.56 -8.07 -1.48
C GLN A 23 9.37 -8.01 0.04
N PHE A 24 8.12 -8.06 0.50
CA PHE A 24 7.84 -8.07 1.93
C PHE A 24 8.22 -9.44 2.51
N LEU A 25 9.01 -9.39 3.57
CA LEU A 25 9.37 -10.54 4.39
C LEU A 25 9.07 -10.17 5.84
N ASP A 26 8.62 -11.14 6.64
CA ASP A 26 8.55 -10.96 8.08
C ASP A 26 9.95 -10.98 8.73
N SER A 27 10.00 -10.75 10.03
CA SER A 27 11.24 -10.78 10.82
C SER A 27 12.00 -12.11 10.77
N GLU A 28 11.34 -13.20 10.36
CA GLU A 28 11.96 -14.52 10.14
C GLU A 28 12.43 -14.72 8.68
N GLY A 29 12.28 -13.71 7.83
CA GLY A 29 12.64 -13.77 6.41
C GLY A 29 11.64 -14.57 5.57
N LYS A 30 10.42 -14.81 6.06
CA LYS A 30 9.38 -15.57 5.35
C LYS A 30 8.49 -14.62 4.54
N SER A 31 8.17 -15.03 3.31
CA SER A 31 7.22 -14.31 2.45
C SER A 31 5.78 -14.47 2.95
N ILE A 32 4.83 -13.71 2.39
CA ILE A 32 3.40 -13.81 2.73
C ILE A 32 2.82 -15.24 2.64
N LYS A 33 3.38 -16.10 1.78
CA LYS A 33 2.95 -17.51 1.63
C LYS A 33 3.47 -18.42 2.76
N GLN A 34 4.54 -18.01 3.42
CA GLN A 34 5.24 -18.76 4.46
C GLN A 34 5.03 -18.17 5.85
N SER A 35 4.61 -16.91 5.93
CA SER A 35 4.42 -16.19 7.19
C SER A 35 3.30 -16.82 8.01
N GLU A 36 3.67 -17.32 9.18
CA GLU A 36 2.76 -17.98 10.10
C GLU A 36 1.90 -16.96 10.84
N ASN A 37 0.64 -17.32 11.14
CA ASN A 37 -0.26 -16.50 11.96
C ASN A 37 -0.37 -15.02 11.52
N GLN A 38 -0.23 -14.76 10.21
CA GLN A 38 -0.24 -13.42 9.60
C GLN A 38 0.82 -12.46 10.18
N LEU A 39 1.96 -12.98 10.64
CA LEU A 39 3.03 -12.18 11.26
C LEU A 39 3.48 -11.00 10.38
N ILE A 40 3.70 -11.25 9.09
CA ILE A 40 4.09 -10.21 8.12
C ILE A 40 3.12 -9.03 8.07
N TRP A 41 1.81 -9.27 8.24
CA TRP A 41 0.80 -8.21 8.24
C TRP A 41 0.81 -7.43 9.55
N LYS A 42 1.05 -8.10 10.68
CA LYS A 42 1.20 -7.46 11.99
C LYS A 42 2.41 -6.54 12.02
N GLU A 43 3.55 -7.02 11.54
CA GLU A 43 4.78 -6.23 11.44
C GLU A 43 4.64 -5.07 10.45
N TYR A 44 3.95 -5.29 9.31
CA TYR A 44 3.63 -4.22 8.39
C TYR A 44 2.80 -3.12 9.07
N CYS A 45 1.74 -3.49 9.80
CA CYS A 45 0.90 -2.54 10.54
C CYS A 45 1.67 -1.81 11.65
N GLU A 46 2.56 -2.51 12.36
CA GLU A 46 3.47 -1.90 13.34
C GLU A 46 4.33 -0.80 12.70
N LYS A 47 4.94 -1.07 11.54
CA LYS A 47 5.72 -0.06 10.80
C LYS A 47 4.88 1.13 10.35
N LEU A 48 3.64 0.90 9.92
CA LEU A 48 2.72 2.00 9.58
C LEU A 48 2.42 2.86 10.82
N ASN A 49 2.19 2.25 11.99
CA ASN A 49 1.94 2.98 13.24
C ASN A 49 3.16 3.82 13.67
N GLU A 50 4.36 3.27 13.54
CA GLU A 50 5.62 3.95 13.91
C GLU A 50 5.99 5.11 12.98
N SER A 51 5.44 5.15 11.77
CA SER A 51 5.84 6.11 10.73
C SER A 51 5.48 7.58 11.03
N GLY A 52 4.53 7.83 11.94
CA GLY A 52 3.95 9.15 12.19
C GLY A 52 3.12 9.71 11.03
N ILE A 53 2.75 8.88 10.04
CA ILE A 53 1.90 9.24 8.92
C ILE A 53 0.44 9.04 9.31
N SER A 54 -0.39 10.06 9.07
CA SER A 54 -1.81 10.04 9.44
C SER A 54 -2.69 9.40 8.37
N CYS A 55 -2.18 9.23 7.16
CA CYS A 55 -2.94 8.74 6.04
C CYS A 55 -2.09 7.96 5.04
N PHE A 56 -2.59 6.79 4.62
CA PHE A 56 -1.97 5.93 3.61
C PHE A 56 -2.87 5.66 2.41
N GLY A 57 -2.32 5.86 1.21
CA GLY A 57 -2.89 5.37 -0.05
C GLY A 57 -2.35 3.98 -0.37
N ILE A 58 -3.21 2.96 -0.25
CA ILE A 58 -2.85 1.58 -0.57
C ILE A 58 -2.96 1.40 -2.09
N THR A 59 -1.83 1.26 -2.76
CA THR A 59 -1.69 1.47 -4.20
C THR A 59 -1.18 0.20 -4.89
N ASP A 60 -1.83 -0.93 -4.65
CA ASP A 60 -1.39 -2.20 -5.22
C ASP A 60 -1.65 -2.29 -6.73
N TYR A 61 -0.79 -3.08 -7.39
CA TYR A 61 -0.84 -3.30 -8.83
C TYR A 61 -2.17 -3.92 -9.27
N PHE A 62 -2.97 -3.18 -10.01
CA PHE A 62 -4.22 -3.65 -10.60
C PHE A 62 -5.14 -4.40 -9.60
N SER A 63 -5.13 -4.01 -8.32
CA SER A 63 -5.95 -4.64 -7.29
C SER A 63 -6.19 -3.73 -6.10
N VAL A 64 -7.39 -3.83 -5.53
CA VAL A 64 -7.74 -3.27 -4.21
C VAL A 64 -7.97 -4.36 -3.17
N GLU A 65 -7.73 -5.63 -3.52
CA GLU A 65 -8.02 -6.79 -2.64
C GLU A 65 -7.26 -6.68 -1.31
N ASN A 66 -5.97 -6.34 -1.37
CA ASN A 66 -5.18 -6.18 -0.16
C ASN A 66 -5.56 -4.94 0.67
N PHE A 67 -6.00 -3.86 0.02
CA PHE A 67 -6.60 -2.72 0.74
C PHE A 67 -7.82 -3.20 1.55
N LEU A 68 -8.72 -3.97 0.93
CA LEU A 68 -9.89 -4.52 1.62
C LEU A 68 -9.48 -5.46 2.74
N LYS A 69 -8.47 -6.32 2.50
CA LYS A 69 -7.93 -7.25 3.49
C LYS A 69 -7.37 -6.48 4.71
N LEU A 70 -6.55 -5.47 4.49
CA LEU A 70 -6.00 -4.60 5.55
C LEU A 70 -7.10 -3.87 6.31
N ARG A 71 -8.09 -3.33 5.59
CA ARG A 71 -9.22 -2.62 6.20
C ARG A 71 -10.07 -3.53 7.10
N ILE A 72 -10.34 -4.76 6.67
CA ILE A 72 -11.16 -5.73 7.41
C ILE A 72 -10.41 -6.25 8.65
N ASN A 73 -9.13 -6.60 8.51
CA ASN A 73 -8.33 -7.21 9.58
C ASN A 73 -7.55 -6.17 10.40
N ARG A 74 -7.89 -4.89 10.26
CA ARG A 74 -7.20 -3.74 10.85
C ARG A 74 -6.92 -3.90 12.34
N GLU A 75 -7.96 -4.24 13.10
CA GLU A 75 -7.88 -4.38 14.55
C GLU A 75 -7.08 -5.62 14.94
N GLU A 76 -7.30 -6.74 14.25
CA GLU A 76 -6.57 -8.00 14.48
C GLU A 76 -5.06 -7.84 14.25
N TRP A 77 -4.68 -7.04 13.26
CA TRP A 77 -3.27 -6.79 12.92
C TRP A 77 -2.67 -5.58 13.65
N GLY A 78 -3.46 -4.92 14.50
CA GLY A 78 -2.98 -3.84 15.36
C GLY A 78 -2.71 -2.50 14.64
N LEU A 79 -3.30 -2.26 13.47
CA LEU A 79 -3.17 -0.96 12.80
C LEU A 79 -4.03 0.09 13.50
N ASN A 80 -3.43 1.22 13.87
CA ASN A 80 -4.10 2.32 14.57
C ASN A 80 -5.34 2.79 13.77
N ASN A 81 -6.49 2.85 14.45
CA ASN A 81 -7.77 3.27 13.87
C ASN A 81 -7.81 4.75 13.47
N GLU A 82 -6.91 5.58 14.02
CA GLU A 82 -6.80 7.00 13.64
C GLU A 82 -6.13 7.22 12.28
N ILE A 83 -5.37 6.23 11.79
CA ILE A 83 -4.76 6.29 10.45
C ILE A 83 -5.87 6.18 9.39
N VAL A 84 -5.90 7.09 8.43
CA VAL A 84 -6.87 7.00 7.32
C VAL A 84 -6.28 6.13 6.22
N LEU A 85 -7.04 5.14 5.72
CA LEU A 85 -6.65 4.34 4.56
C LEU A 85 -7.49 4.74 3.35
N PHE A 86 -6.82 5.09 2.24
CA PHE A 86 -7.46 5.31 0.95
C PHE A 86 -7.22 4.11 0.02
N PRO A 87 -8.28 3.63 -0.67
CA PRO A 87 -8.09 2.70 -1.77
C PRO A 87 -7.45 3.46 -2.95
N ASN A 88 -6.37 2.92 -3.49
CA ASN A 88 -5.74 3.40 -4.71
C ASN A 88 -5.34 2.18 -5.56
N ILE A 89 -5.08 2.38 -6.85
CA ILE A 89 -4.68 1.31 -7.75
C ILE A 89 -3.52 1.81 -8.60
N GLU A 90 -2.40 1.08 -8.60
CA GLU A 90 -1.35 1.34 -9.56
C GLU A 90 -1.69 0.68 -10.90
N LEU A 91 -1.91 1.51 -11.94
CA LEU A 91 -2.04 1.03 -13.31
C LEU A 91 -0.78 1.29 -14.10
N ARG A 92 -0.30 0.24 -14.77
CA ARG A 92 0.77 0.32 -15.77
C ARG A 92 0.16 0.27 -17.16
N VAL A 93 0.09 1.41 -17.83
CA VAL A 93 -0.48 1.47 -19.19
C VAL A 93 0.65 1.57 -20.21
N THR A 94 0.57 0.74 -21.25
CA THR A 94 1.42 0.81 -22.43
C THR A 94 0.65 1.51 -23.56
N GLY A 95 1.32 2.37 -24.35
CA GLY A 95 0.73 2.94 -25.57
C GLY A 95 -0.08 4.24 -25.43
N LEU A 96 -0.09 4.91 -24.27
CA LEU A 96 -0.73 6.24 -24.10
C LEU A 96 0.06 7.41 -24.71
N ILE A 97 1.27 7.15 -25.21
CA ILE A 97 2.13 8.12 -25.89
C ILE A 97 1.97 7.92 -27.40
N SER A 98 1.65 9.01 -28.11
CA SER A 98 1.45 9.04 -29.57
C SER A 98 2.51 8.23 -30.32
N ALA A 99 2.07 7.49 -31.36
CA ALA A 99 2.84 6.56 -32.19
C ALA A 99 4.12 7.13 -32.84
N LYS A 100 4.42 8.43 -32.69
CA LYS A 100 5.67 9.06 -33.15
C LYS A 100 6.91 8.70 -32.32
N ASN A 101 6.78 8.15 -31.11
CA ASN A 101 7.93 7.72 -30.31
C ASN A 101 7.83 6.23 -29.94
N LYS A 102 8.44 5.37 -30.77
CA LYS A 102 8.55 3.90 -30.60
C LYS A 102 9.45 3.45 -29.42
N LYS A 103 9.48 4.19 -28.31
CA LYS A 103 9.98 3.67 -27.03
C LYS A 103 8.79 3.54 -26.11
N SER A 104 8.34 2.29 -25.92
CA SER A 104 7.35 1.94 -24.89
C SER A 104 7.84 2.48 -23.55
N ARG A 105 7.25 3.58 -23.09
CA ARG A 105 7.39 4.03 -21.70
C ARG A 105 6.10 3.63 -21.01
N THR A 106 6.22 2.87 -19.93
CA THR A 106 5.10 2.58 -19.05
C THR A 106 4.72 3.87 -18.33
N ALA A 107 3.48 4.33 -18.52
CA ALA A 107 2.91 5.39 -17.71
C ALA A 107 2.28 4.76 -16.46
N MET A 108 2.57 5.35 -15.29
CA MET A 108 1.97 4.97 -14.03
C MET A 108 0.84 5.97 -13.73
N LEU A 109 -0.40 5.48 -13.62
CA LEU A 109 -1.53 6.28 -13.16
C LEU A 109 -1.88 5.89 -11.73
N ILE A 110 -2.09 6.90 -10.91
CA ILE A 110 -2.56 6.85 -9.53
C ILE A 110 -3.93 7.53 -9.53
N PHE A 111 -4.96 6.87 -9.00
CA PHE A 111 -6.30 7.42 -8.85
C PHE A 111 -6.55 7.65 -7.35
N ILE A 112 -6.54 8.92 -6.94
CA ILE A 112 -6.81 9.36 -5.56
C ILE A 112 -8.25 9.85 -5.47
#